data_AF-A0A924XJ54-F1
#
_entry.id   AF-A0A924XJ54-F1
#
_cell.length_a   1.000
_cell.length_b   1.000
_cell.length_c   1.000
_cell.angle_alpha   90.00
_cell.angle_beta   90.00
_cell.angle_gamma   90.00
#
_symmetry.space_group_name_H-M   'P 1'
#
loop_
_entity.id
_entity.type
_entity.pdbx_description
1 polymer ?
#
loop_
_entity_poly.entity_id
_entity_poly.type
_entity_poly.pdbx_seq_one_letter_code
_entity_poly.pdbx_strand_id
1 'polypeptide(L)'
;DALETVVKSNVCPPIISGATHGLLQNANRISSETLLHQVEANLINANRIGFLSGLLRTAREIAWTQPEFLTMLDGYLRDLPEQEFMQILPELRLAFSSFTPRETDRVAKNVADIYGEESIGKTYFGESSQQDLLFGLEINKAIIEELERDGLSGWIKPKTN
;
A
#
# COMPACT_ATOMS: atom_id res chain seq x y z
N ASP A 1 13.47 12.82 -25.34
CA ASP A 1 12.23 13.27 -24.69
C ASP A 1 12.52 13.53 -23.22
N ALA A 2 11.90 14.53 -22.58
CA ALA A 2 12.24 14.94 -21.22
C ALA A 2 12.04 13.80 -20.20
N LEU A 3 11.02 12.96 -20.40
CA LEU A 3 10.72 11.80 -19.55
C LEU A 3 11.81 10.72 -19.62
N GLU A 4 12.32 10.42 -20.82
CA GLU A 4 13.43 9.47 -20.98
C GLU A 4 14.72 9.98 -20.35
N THR A 5 14.95 11.31 -20.38
CA THR A 5 16.10 11.93 -19.71
C THR A 5 16.01 11.83 -18.20
N VAL A 6 14.81 11.96 -17.63
CA VAL A 6 14.57 11.81 -16.17
C VAL A 6 14.85 10.37 -15.72
N VAL A 7 14.37 9.36 -16.47
CA VAL A 7 14.64 7.95 -16.16
C VAL A 7 16.13 7.61 -16.21
N LYS A 8 16.87 8.20 -17.16
CA LYS A 8 18.32 8.01 -17.29
C LYS A 8 19.15 8.81 -16.27
N SER A 9 18.52 9.71 -15.52
CA SER A 9 19.21 10.56 -14.54
C SER A 9 19.28 9.87 -13.18
N ASN A 10 20.48 9.81 -12.60
CA ASN A 10 20.75 9.10 -11.33
C ASN A 10 20.26 9.86 -10.07
N VAL A 11 19.47 10.93 -10.24
CA VAL A 11 19.04 11.87 -9.17
C VAL A 11 17.52 11.95 -9.08
N CYS A 12 16.79 11.12 -9.82
CA CYS A 12 15.33 11.16 -9.82
C CYS A 12 14.76 10.59 -8.49
N PRO A 13 13.91 11.33 -7.76
CA PRO A 13 13.17 10.78 -6.63
C PRO A 13 12.39 9.52 -7.05
N PRO A 14 12.35 8.45 -6.23
CA PRO A 14 11.71 7.18 -6.58
C PRO A 14 10.27 7.32 -7.06
N ILE A 15 9.48 8.19 -6.41
CA ILE A 15 8.10 8.47 -6.80
C ILE A 15 7.97 9.08 -8.19
N ILE A 16 8.89 9.96 -8.58
CA ILE A 16 8.89 10.55 -9.93
C ILE A 16 9.36 9.50 -10.94
N SER A 17 10.34 8.67 -10.58
CA SER A 17 10.83 7.59 -11.43
C SER A 17 9.72 6.59 -11.73
N GLY A 18 9.00 6.11 -10.71
CA GLY A 18 7.87 5.19 -10.89
C GLY A 18 6.75 5.79 -11.73
N ALA A 19 6.39 7.05 -11.47
CA ALA A 19 5.39 7.76 -12.25
C ALA A 19 5.81 7.91 -13.72
N THR A 20 7.09 8.19 -13.97
CA THR A 20 7.61 8.32 -15.33
C THR A 20 7.58 6.99 -16.07
N HIS A 21 7.93 5.88 -15.41
CA HIS A 21 7.86 4.55 -16.01
C HIS A 21 6.42 4.16 -16.36
N GLY A 22 5.44 4.46 -15.49
CA GLY A 22 4.02 4.23 -15.80
C GLY A 22 3.55 5.04 -17.01
N LEU A 23 3.92 6.32 -17.09
CA LEU A 23 3.60 7.16 -18.26
C LEU A 23 4.24 6.65 -19.55
N LEU A 24 5.49 6.20 -19.50
CA LEU A 24 6.19 5.64 -20.66
C LEU A 24 5.56 4.33 -21.14
N GLN A 25 5.13 3.46 -20.22
CA GLN A 25 4.41 2.24 -20.57
C GLN A 25 3.08 2.56 -21.23
N ASN A 26 2.29 3.47 -20.65
CA ASN A 26 1.01 3.90 -21.22
C ASN A 26 1.16 4.60 -22.57
N ALA A 27 2.29 5.26 -22.81
CA ALA A 27 2.65 5.81 -24.12
C ALA A 27 3.20 4.77 -25.12
N ASN A 28 3.23 3.48 -24.77
CA ASN A 28 3.86 2.40 -25.54
C ASN A 28 5.33 2.66 -25.90
N ARG A 29 6.05 3.38 -25.01
CA ARG A 29 7.48 3.73 -25.18
C ARG A 29 8.42 2.72 -24.53
N ILE A 30 7.92 1.96 -23.55
CA ILE A 30 8.63 0.84 -22.93
C ILE A 30 7.73 -0.40 -22.95
N SER A 31 8.32 -1.60 -22.99
CA SER A 31 7.57 -2.85 -22.90
C SER A 31 7.15 -3.15 -21.46
N SER A 32 6.12 -3.97 -21.29
CA SER A 32 5.73 -4.50 -19.97
C SER A 32 6.90 -5.23 -19.28
N GLU A 33 7.69 -5.99 -20.02
CA GLU A 33 8.87 -6.68 -19.49
C GLU A 33 9.91 -5.70 -18.92
N THR A 34 10.18 -4.61 -19.63
CA THR A 34 11.10 -3.56 -19.15
C THR A 34 10.57 -2.91 -17.88
N LEU A 35 9.26 -2.67 -17.81
CA LEU A 35 8.63 -2.10 -16.63
C LEU A 35 8.71 -3.05 -15.43
N LEU A 36 8.38 -4.34 -15.62
CA LEU A 36 8.43 -5.35 -14.55
C LEU A 36 9.85 -5.50 -13.99
N HIS A 37 10.86 -5.54 -14.87
CA HIS A 37 12.25 -5.58 -14.45
C HIS A 37 12.63 -4.35 -13.60
N GLN A 38 12.11 -3.17 -13.94
CA GLN A 38 12.37 -1.98 -13.14
C GLN A 38 11.63 -1.95 -11.81
N VAL A 39 10.40 -2.47 -11.77
CA VAL A 39 9.70 -2.63 -10.48
C VAL A 39 10.50 -3.55 -9.57
N GLU A 40 10.91 -4.72 -10.06
CA GLU A 40 11.72 -5.69 -9.30
C GLU A 40 13.01 -5.05 -8.76
N ALA A 41 13.77 -4.38 -9.62
CA ALA A 41 15.00 -3.70 -9.22
C ALA A 41 14.77 -2.63 -8.14
N ASN A 42 13.65 -1.89 -8.21
CA ASN A 42 13.35 -0.83 -7.23
C ASN A 42 12.78 -1.38 -5.91
N LEU A 43 12.05 -2.52 -5.95
CA LEU A 43 11.60 -3.19 -4.73
C LEU A 43 12.76 -3.75 -3.91
N ILE A 44 13.91 -4.07 -4.51
CA ILE A 44 15.10 -4.56 -3.79
C ILE A 44 15.92 -3.42 -3.14
N ASN A 45 15.72 -2.16 -3.54
CA ASN A 45 16.51 -1.00 -3.07
C ASN A 45 15.82 -0.17 -1.96
N ALA A 46 16.52 0.75 -1.28
CA ALA A 46 16.09 1.36 -0.01
C ALA A 46 14.82 2.26 -0.03
N ASN A 47 14.15 2.52 -1.16
CA ASN A 47 12.94 3.37 -1.21
C ASN A 47 11.85 2.79 -2.13
N ARG A 48 11.51 1.55 -1.79
CA ARG A 48 10.68 0.55 -2.49
C ARG A 48 9.27 1.05 -2.77
N ILE A 49 8.66 1.65 -1.75
CA ILE A 49 7.26 2.08 -1.81
C ILE A 49 7.11 3.42 -2.52
N GLY A 50 8.13 4.29 -2.49
CA GLY A 50 8.13 5.53 -3.25
C GLY A 50 7.96 5.28 -4.75
N PHE A 51 8.74 4.36 -5.32
CA PHE A 51 8.62 3.96 -6.72
C PHE A 51 7.24 3.37 -7.04
N LEU A 52 6.81 2.38 -6.26
CA LEU A 52 5.50 1.75 -6.43
C LEU A 52 4.35 2.77 -6.36
N SER A 53 4.40 3.70 -5.41
CA SER A 53 3.42 4.78 -5.26
C SER A 53 3.34 5.67 -6.49
N GLY A 54 4.49 6.00 -7.07
CA GLY A 54 4.57 6.77 -8.31
C GLY A 54 3.95 6.02 -9.49
N LEU A 55 4.31 4.75 -9.62
CA LEU A 55 3.79 3.88 -10.68
C LEU A 55 2.27 3.76 -10.60
N LEU A 56 1.72 3.39 -9.43
CA LEU A 56 0.28 3.23 -9.24
C LEU A 56 -0.52 4.53 -9.39
N ARG A 57 0.13 5.70 -9.30
CA ARG A 57 -0.53 6.98 -9.63
C ARG A 57 -0.74 7.20 -11.12
N THR A 58 0.07 6.57 -11.97
CA THR A 58 0.10 6.83 -13.42
C THR A 58 -0.30 5.63 -14.27
N ALA A 59 -0.15 4.41 -13.74
CA ALA A 59 -0.46 3.15 -14.39
C ALA A 59 -0.98 2.13 -13.35
N ARG A 60 -2.06 2.44 -12.64
CA ARG A 60 -2.68 1.56 -11.62
C ARG A 60 -3.18 0.25 -12.19
N GLU A 61 -3.60 0.28 -13.44
CA GLU A 61 -4.17 -0.83 -14.17
C GLU A 61 -3.21 -2.01 -14.30
N ILE A 62 -1.91 -1.77 -14.16
CA ILE A 62 -0.91 -2.84 -14.10
C ILE A 62 -1.26 -3.88 -13.03
N ALA A 63 -1.87 -3.45 -11.91
CA ALA A 63 -2.25 -4.31 -10.81
C ALA A 63 -3.35 -5.33 -11.17
N TRP A 64 -4.11 -5.13 -12.24
CA TRP A 64 -5.09 -6.13 -12.70
C TRP A 64 -4.90 -6.57 -14.15
N THR A 65 -4.07 -5.89 -14.94
CA THR A 65 -3.81 -6.22 -16.34
C THR A 65 -2.54 -7.04 -16.54
N GLN A 66 -1.61 -7.04 -15.57
CA GLN A 66 -0.36 -7.79 -15.64
C GLN A 66 -0.26 -8.71 -14.41
N PRO A 67 -0.72 -9.97 -14.50
CA PRO A 67 -0.64 -10.92 -13.38
C PRO A 67 0.77 -11.06 -12.81
N GLU A 68 1.80 -10.99 -13.66
CA GLU A 68 3.20 -11.07 -13.29
C GLU A 68 3.63 -9.99 -12.31
N PHE A 69 3.03 -8.78 -12.40
CA PHE A 69 3.28 -7.70 -11.47
C PHE A 69 2.84 -8.07 -10.05
N LEU A 70 1.63 -8.63 -9.90
CA LEU A 70 1.11 -9.03 -8.60
C LEU A 70 1.88 -10.23 -8.04
N THR A 71 2.22 -11.22 -8.87
CA THR A 71 3.03 -12.37 -8.42
C THR A 71 4.41 -11.93 -7.92
N MET A 72 5.05 -10.99 -8.60
CA MET A 72 6.34 -10.44 -8.16
C MET A 72 6.20 -9.63 -6.87
N LEU A 73 5.17 -8.79 -6.76
CA LEU A 73 4.91 -8.04 -5.53
C LEU A 73 4.59 -8.98 -4.35
N ASP A 74 3.80 -10.03 -4.58
CA ASP A 74 3.46 -11.05 -3.58
C ASP A 74 4.71 -11.79 -3.07
N GLY A 75 5.57 -12.25 -3.98
CA GLY A 75 6.84 -12.90 -3.61
C GLY A 75 7.74 -11.97 -2.79
N TYR A 76 7.87 -10.72 -3.23
CA TYR A 76 8.62 -9.71 -2.50
C TYR A 76 8.08 -9.47 -1.08
N LEU A 77 6.75 -9.34 -0.93
CA LEU A 77 6.12 -9.14 0.37
C LEU A 77 6.22 -10.37 1.29
N ARG A 78 6.25 -11.57 0.72
CA ARG A 78 6.40 -12.84 1.47
C ARG A 78 7.80 -13.00 2.04
N ASP A 79 8.82 -12.57 1.30
CA ASP A 79 10.22 -12.71 1.69
C ASP A 79 10.68 -11.63 2.68
N LEU A 80 9.85 -10.61 2.93
CA LEU A 80 10.15 -9.54 3.87
C LEU A 80 10.06 -10.01 5.33
N PRO A 81 11.05 -9.67 6.18
CA PRO A 81 10.93 -9.84 7.62
C PRO A 81 9.73 -9.07 8.17
N GLU A 82 9.02 -9.64 9.15
CA GLU A 82 7.82 -9.05 9.75
C GLU A 82 8.02 -7.59 10.18
N GLN A 83 9.15 -7.29 10.82
CA GLN A 83 9.45 -5.93 11.29
C GLN A 83 9.61 -4.94 10.14
N GLU A 84 10.21 -5.36 9.02
CA GLU A 84 10.33 -4.53 7.81
C GLU A 84 8.98 -4.36 7.12
N PHE A 85 8.20 -5.45 7.03
CA PHE A 85 6.84 -5.39 6.51
C PHE A 85 5.98 -4.37 7.28
N MET A 86 6.02 -4.40 8.61
CA MET A 86 5.27 -3.46 9.46
C MET A 86 5.72 -2.00 9.27
N GLN A 87 6.99 -1.76 8.95
CA GLN A 87 7.49 -0.41 8.66
C GLN A 87 6.98 0.13 7.32
N ILE A 88 6.94 -0.71 6.28
CA ILE A 88 6.48 -0.30 4.94
C ILE A 88 4.95 -0.29 4.80
N LEU A 89 4.24 -1.01 5.67
CA LEU A 89 2.80 -1.23 5.58
C LEU A 89 1.96 0.06 5.48
N PRO A 90 2.24 1.14 6.26
CA PRO A 90 1.49 2.39 6.14
C PRO A 90 1.63 3.02 4.75
N GLU A 91 2.85 3.08 4.22
CA GLU A 91 3.11 3.63 2.89
C GLU A 91 2.52 2.74 1.79
N LEU A 92 2.59 1.42 1.97
CA LEU A 92 2.00 0.45 1.05
C LEU A 92 0.48 0.64 0.98
N ARG A 93 -0.20 0.74 2.13
CA ARG A 93 -1.65 1.07 2.18
C ARG A 93 -1.95 2.39 1.49
N LEU A 94 -1.10 3.40 1.67
CA LEU A 94 -1.26 4.69 1.03
C LEU A 94 -1.13 4.60 -0.51
N ALA A 95 -0.20 3.78 -1.02
CA ALA A 95 -0.03 3.56 -2.45
C ALA A 95 -1.31 3.00 -3.12
N PHE A 96 -2.00 2.08 -2.43
CA PHE A 96 -3.26 1.49 -2.90
C PHE A 96 -4.52 2.33 -2.54
N SER A 97 -4.42 3.31 -1.65
CA SER A 97 -5.56 4.10 -1.16
C SER A 97 -6.36 4.84 -2.24
N SER A 98 -5.73 5.09 -3.39
CA SER A 98 -6.37 5.78 -4.52
C SER A 98 -7.26 4.87 -5.38
N PHE A 99 -7.31 3.57 -5.09
CA PHE A 99 -8.12 2.59 -5.82
C PHE A 99 -9.59 2.74 -5.44
N THR A 100 -10.46 2.72 -6.44
CA THR A 100 -11.91 2.63 -6.21
C THR A 100 -12.28 1.25 -5.69
N PRO A 101 -13.44 1.06 -5.03
CA PRO A 101 -13.87 -0.26 -4.57
C PRO A 101 -13.82 -1.34 -5.67
N ARG A 102 -14.26 -0.98 -6.89
CA ARG A 102 -14.23 -1.89 -8.05
C ARG A 102 -12.81 -2.26 -8.50
N GLU A 103 -11.86 -1.33 -8.41
CA GLU A 103 -10.46 -1.59 -8.74
C GLU A 103 -9.82 -2.49 -7.69
N THR A 104 -10.11 -2.24 -6.41
CA THR A 104 -9.69 -3.10 -5.30
C THR A 104 -10.24 -4.52 -5.46
N ASP A 105 -11.52 -4.68 -5.84
CA ASP A 105 -12.11 -6.01 -6.08
C ASP A 105 -11.42 -6.77 -7.23
N ARG A 106 -10.97 -6.07 -8.28
CA ARG A 106 -10.22 -6.69 -9.38
C ARG A 106 -8.85 -7.20 -8.92
N VAL A 107 -8.13 -6.38 -8.17
CA VAL A 107 -6.84 -6.79 -7.59
C VAL A 107 -7.05 -7.95 -6.63
N ALA A 108 -8.04 -7.87 -5.75
CA ALA A 108 -8.39 -8.92 -4.81
C ALA A 108 -8.65 -10.26 -5.49
N LYS A 109 -9.37 -10.26 -6.62
CA LYS A 109 -9.60 -11.47 -7.42
C LYS A 109 -8.30 -12.05 -7.95
N ASN A 110 -7.44 -11.24 -8.55
CA ASN A 110 -6.16 -11.72 -9.07
C ASN A 110 -5.24 -12.24 -7.95
N VAL A 111 -5.29 -11.62 -6.77
CA VAL A 111 -4.57 -12.13 -5.58
C VAL A 111 -5.16 -13.48 -5.15
N ALA A 112 -6.49 -13.64 -5.12
CA ALA A 112 -7.11 -14.93 -4.81
C ALA A 112 -6.62 -16.03 -5.80
N ASP A 113 -6.57 -15.71 -7.09
CA ASP A 113 -6.07 -16.62 -8.13
C ASP A 113 -4.61 -17.04 -7.90
N ILE A 114 -3.75 -16.14 -7.41
CA ILE A 114 -2.35 -16.46 -7.03
C ILE A 114 -2.29 -17.53 -5.93
N TYR A 115 -3.22 -17.48 -4.98
CA TYR A 115 -3.32 -18.42 -3.88
C TYR A 115 -4.18 -19.67 -4.20
N GLY A 116 -4.76 -19.74 -5.40
CA GLY A 116 -5.67 -20.83 -5.79
C GLY A 116 -7.02 -20.80 -5.05
N GLU A 117 -7.41 -19.63 -4.54
CA GLU A 117 -8.63 -19.41 -3.78
C GLU A 117 -9.71 -18.75 -4.64
N GLU A 118 -10.98 -19.01 -4.36
CA GLU A 118 -12.10 -18.36 -5.09
C GLU A 118 -12.24 -16.87 -4.71
N SER A 119 -11.85 -16.51 -3.48
CA SER A 119 -11.81 -15.13 -3.00
C SER A 119 -10.85 -15.00 -1.82
N ILE A 120 -10.27 -13.80 -1.62
CA ILE A 120 -9.48 -13.48 -0.42
C ILE A 120 -10.35 -13.25 0.85
N GLY A 121 -11.60 -13.71 0.84
CA GLY A 121 -12.56 -13.50 1.90
C GLY A 121 -13.24 -12.13 1.86
N LYS A 122 -14.13 -11.87 2.82
CA LYS A 122 -14.80 -10.58 2.96
C LYS A 122 -13.82 -9.57 3.56
N THR A 123 -13.80 -8.34 3.05
CA THR A 123 -13.18 -7.22 3.75
C THR A 123 -13.75 -7.17 5.16
N TYR A 124 -12.93 -7.39 6.17
CA TYR A 124 -13.34 -7.31 7.56
C TYR A 124 -13.58 -5.82 7.89
N PHE A 125 -14.78 -5.34 7.58
CA PHE A 125 -15.38 -4.27 8.33
C PHE A 125 -15.82 -4.94 9.61
N GLY A 126 -15.09 -4.70 10.71
CA GLY A 126 -15.58 -5.13 12.02
C GLY A 126 -16.94 -4.47 12.22
N GLU A 127 -18.02 -5.21 12.00
CA GLU A 127 -19.25 -4.95 12.70
C GLU A 127 -18.89 -5.18 14.17
N SER A 128 -18.48 -4.12 14.86
CA SER A 128 -18.29 -4.18 16.30
C SER A 128 -19.63 -4.61 16.87
N SER A 129 -19.67 -5.83 17.40
CA SER A 129 -20.87 -6.31 18.05
C SER A 129 -21.18 -5.38 19.23
N GLN A 130 -22.41 -5.42 19.73
CA GLN A 130 -22.74 -4.71 20.96
C GLN A 130 -21.79 -5.08 22.11
N GLN A 131 -21.28 -6.32 22.13
CA GLN A 131 -20.31 -6.78 23.13
C GLN A 131 -18.94 -6.12 22.94
N ASP A 132 -18.47 -5.99 21.69
CA ASP A 132 -17.19 -5.33 21.39
C ASP A 132 -17.23 -3.84 21.75
N LEU A 133 -18.38 -3.19 21.53
CA LEU A 133 -18.59 -1.79 21.92
C LEU A 133 -18.56 -1.63 23.44
N LEU A 134 -19.26 -2.49 24.18
CA LEU A 134 -19.27 -2.46 25.64
C LEU A 134 -17.87 -2.72 26.21
N PHE A 135 -17.17 -3.71 25.68
CA PHE A 135 -15.80 -4.00 26.06
C PHE A 135 -14.85 -2.83 25.77
N GLY A 136 -14.97 -2.20 24.60
CA GLY A 136 -14.21 -1.01 24.25
C GLY A 136 -14.49 0.16 25.20
N LEU A 137 -15.74 0.36 25.62
CA LEU A 137 -16.10 1.38 26.60
C LEU A 137 -15.55 1.08 28.00
N GLU A 138 -15.54 -0.18 28.43
CA GLU A 138 -14.94 -0.61 29.71
C GLU A 138 -13.44 -0.34 29.73
N ILE A 139 -12.72 -0.71 28.67
CA ILE A 139 -11.29 -0.41 28.52
C ILE A 139 -11.07 1.11 28.53
N ASN A 140 -11.87 1.86 27.76
CA ASN A 140 -11.68 3.30 27.65
C ASN A 140 -11.92 3.99 29.01
N LYS A 141 -12.91 3.53 29.78
CA LYS A 141 -13.16 4.01 31.14
C LYS A 141 -11.97 3.72 32.07
N ALA A 142 -11.45 2.49 32.08
CA ALA A 142 -10.31 2.12 32.91
C ALA A 142 -9.05 2.94 32.56
N ILE A 143 -8.81 3.18 31.27
CA ILE A 143 -7.70 4.03 30.80
C ILE A 143 -7.89 5.48 31.27
N ILE A 144 -9.11 6.04 31.17
CA ILE A 144 -9.38 7.40 31.64
C ILE A 144 -9.14 7.52 33.14
N GLU A 145 -9.63 6.57 33.95
CA GLU A 145 -9.45 6.56 35.40
C GLU A 145 -7.97 6.49 35.80
N GLU A 146 -7.17 5.63 35.16
CA GLU A 146 -5.73 5.54 35.40
C GLU A 146 -4.99 6.81 34.97
N LEU A 147 -5.32 7.37 33.79
CA LEU A 147 -4.72 8.62 33.33
C LEU A 147 -5.06 9.82 34.23
N GLU A 148 -6.26 9.85 34.81
CA GLU A 148 -6.64 10.85 35.82
C GLU A 148 -5.84 10.68 37.10
N ARG A 149 -5.68 9.43 37.58
CA ARG A 149 -4.85 9.12 38.76
C ARG A 149 -3.40 9.54 38.58
N ASP A 150 -2.88 9.39 37.36
CA ASP A 150 -1.51 9.76 37.01
C ASP A 150 -1.36 11.26 36.69
N GLY A 151 -2.43 12.05 36.80
CA GLY A 151 -2.41 13.50 36.57
C GLY A 151 -2.31 13.89 35.08
N LEU A 152 -2.55 12.95 34.17
CA LEU A 152 -2.45 13.10 32.72
C LEU A 152 -3.78 13.47 32.06
N SER A 153 -4.76 13.96 32.83
CA SER A 153 -6.09 14.35 32.35
C SER A 153 -6.07 15.39 31.21
N GLY A 154 -4.98 16.16 31.05
CA GLY A 154 -4.77 17.06 29.92
C GLY A 154 -4.59 16.37 28.56
N TRP A 155 -4.22 15.08 28.52
CA TRP A 155 -3.99 14.31 27.29
C TRP A 155 -5.27 13.81 26.63
N ILE A 156 -6.37 13.77 27.38
CA ILE A 156 -7.67 13.20 26.96
C ILE A 156 -8.60 14.30 26.42
N LYS A 157 -8.25 15.59 26.61
CA LYS A 157 -9.08 16.69 26.11
C LYS A 157 -9.06 16.70 24.57
N PRO A 158 -10.22 16.66 23.90
CA PRO A 158 -10.26 16.88 22.47
C PRO A 158 -9.68 18.27 22.18
N LYS A 159 -8.80 18.37 21.17
CA LYS A 159 -8.34 19.68 20.67
C LYS A 159 -9.58 20.48 20.28
N THR A 160 -9.92 21.46 21.11
CA THR A 160 -10.90 22.48 20.80
C THR A 160 -10.23 23.40 19.80
N ASN A 161 -10.75 23.40 18.57
CA ASN A 161 -10.33 24.33 17.52
C ASN A 161 -10.88 25.72 17.82
#